data_AF-A0A9W7NNR0-F1
#
_entry.id   AF-A0A9W7NNR0-F1
#
_cell.length_a   1.000
_cell.length_b   1.000
_cell.length_c   1.000
_cell.angle_alpha   90.00
_cell.angle_beta   90.00
_cell.angle_gamma   90.00
#
_symmetry.space_group_name_H-M   'P 1'
#
loop_
_entity.id
_entity.type
_entity.pdbx_description
1 polymer ?
#
loop_
_entity_poly.entity_id
_entity_poly.type
_entity_poly.pdbx_seq_one_letter_code
_entity_poly.pdbx_strand_id
1 'polypeptide(L)'
;MTMLAGLSLSGGSPAGDGAPGGATRGVVTGKYFNFNPLPPPSDVLGNPLVIGNLPTHKAPKETWRSRLQRRLARFNLGKQSAQVKLRWKLQDTISSVVASVSPSATLLGERRGAEQRRTSGVPVIVVRHPYHLRHVFELILQTPDNLAAERRFLELLMGRVLRKYGEQMAQVRGSAFSFENEAREYFYAGFKLERQIKKFTSPDERFAALQAIYTNYFHGRNYYFYALLRREKLAPDNKLFMLNSRAAYFMARMGWNGELMDKPNPRSLPSREDIFFLVQRDKTVLTRYRSDQDFQRQVKAVLEAFPA
;
A
#
# COMPACT_ATOMS: atom_id res chain seq x y z
N MET A 1 -42.82 32.29 38.07
CA MET A 1 -41.40 32.29 37.69
C MET A 1 -41.28 31.80 36.25
N THR A 2 -41.05 32.75 35.32
CA THR A 2 -40.17 32.67 34.13
C THR A 2 -39.47 31.33 33.84
N MET A 3 -39.34 30.77 32.62
CA MET A 3 -39.70 31.03 31.20
C MET A 3 -39.57 29.66 30.47
N LEU A 4 -40.54 29.19 29.66
CA LEU A 4 -40.58 29.22 28.17
C LEU A 4 -39.30 28.70 27.47
N ALA A 5 -39.32 27.51 26.83
CA ALA A 5 -39.76 27.18 25.44
C ALA A 5 -38.67 27.51 24.38
N GLY A 6 -38.50 26.81 23.25
CA GLY A 6 -39.21 25.74 22.52
C GLY A 6 -38.21 24.99 21.60
N LEU A 7 -38.52 23.82 21.04
CA LEU A 7 -39.23 23.61 19.75
C LEU A 7 -38.70 24.52 18.63
N SER A 8 -38.53 24.16 17.36
CA SER A 8 -38.47 22.93 16.56
C SER A 8 -38.44 23.43 15.10
N LEU A 9 -37.94 22.58 14.18
CA LEU A 9 -38.31 22.50 12.76
C LEU A 9 -37.82 23.55 11.74
N SER A 10 -37.37 22.95 10.63
CA SER A 10 -37.53 23.34 9.22
C SER A 10 -36.79 24.56 8.65
N GLY A 11 -35.96 24.25 7.64
CA GLY A 11 -36.20 24.70 6.27
C GLY A 11 -35.85 26.16 5.93
N GLY A 12 -34.92 26.33 5.00
CA GLY A 12 -34.76 27.58 4.27
C GLY A 12 -33.35 27.77 3.73
N SER A 13 -33.16 27.56 2.43
CA SER A 13 -32.12 28.25 1.67
C SER A 13 -32.30 29.76 1.79
N PRO A 14 -31.23 30.54 1.56
CA PRO A 14 -31.42 31.78 0.80
C PRO A 14 -30.51 31.85 -0.43
N ALA A 15 -31.13 32.27 -1.53
CA ALA A 15 -30.48 32.90 -2.66
C ALA A 15 -29.85 34.24 -2.23
N GLY A 16 -28.82 34.68 -2.96
CA GLY A 16 -28.01 35.84 -2.61
C GLY A 16 -28.66 37.20 -2.87
N ASP A 17 -28.01 38.23 -2.34
CA ASP A 17 -27.85 39.52 -3.02
C ASP A 17 -26.63 40.26 -2.45
N GLY A 18 -25.94 41.01 -3.31
CA GLY A 18 -24.56 41.46 -3.09
C GLY A 18 -24.37 42.76 -2.31
N ALA A 19 -23.15 42.94 -1.78
CA ALA A 19 -22.38 44.20 -1.77
C ALA A 19 -20.98 43.98 -1.13
N PRO A 20 -19.98 44.83 -1.42
CA PRO A 20 -18.59 44.44 -1.60
C PRO A 20 -17.69 44.80 -0.41
N GLY A 21 -16.52 44.17 -0.33
CA GLY A 21 -15.42 44.65 0.50
C GLY A 21 -15.29 43.97 1.85
N GLY A 22 -14.72 42.76 1.82
CA GLY A 22 -14.16 42.13 3.00
C GLY A 22 -13.14 41.11 2.52
N ALA A 23 -11.86 41.48 2.57
CA ALA A 23 -10.75 40.58 2.28
C ALA A 23 -10.66 39.50 3.37
N THR A 24 -11.62 38.57 3.39
CA THR A 24 -11.41 37.29 4.03
C THR A 24 -10.38 36.56 3.18
N ARG A 25 -9.19 36.35 3.75
CA ARG A 25 -8.22 35.35 3.30
C ARG A 25 -8.93 33.98 3.29
N GLY A 26 -9.70 33.74 2.23
CA GLY A 26 -10.17 32.42 1.88
C GLY A 26 -8.93 31.59 1.59
N VAL A 27 -8.66 30.61 2.44
CA VAL A 27 -7.78 29.52 2.05
C VAL A 27 -8.47 28.88 0.86
N VAL A 28 -7.97 29.12 -0.34
CA VAL A 28 -8.32 28.30 -1.51
C VAL A 28 -7.82 26.90 -1.13
N THR A 29 -8.72 26.07 -0.62
CA THR A 29 -8.47 24.65 -0.43
C THR A 29 -8.32 24.05 -1.82
N GLY A 30 -7.12 24.14 -2.37
CA GLY A 30 -6.76 23.50 -3.63
C GLY A 30 -7.09 22.01 -3.54
N LYS A 31 -7.66 21.44 -4.60
CA LYS A 31 -7.88 20.00 -4.69
C LYS A 31 -6.50 19.33 -4.66
N TYR A 32 -6.18 18.64 -3.57
CA TYR A 32 -4.93 17.89 -3.45
C TYR A 32 -5.08 16.51 -4.05
N PHE A 33 -4.10 16.11 -4.85
CA PHE A 33 -4.08 14.77 -5.42
C PHE A 33 -3.81 13.74 -4.32
N ASN A 34 -4.65 12.70 -4.24
CA ASN A 34 -4.48 11.65 -3.24
C ASN A 34 -3.57 10.54 -3.78
N PHE A 35 -2.32 10.54 -3.33
CA PHE A 35 -1.32 9.51 -3.65
C PHE A 35 -1.43 8.24 -2.79
N ASN A 36 -2.30 8.24 -1.78
CA ASN A 36 -2.51 7.11 -0.91
C ASN A 36 -4.01 6.76 -0.83
N PRO A 37 -4.57 6.14 -1.87
CA PRO A 37 -5.93 5.63 -1.84
C PRO A 37 -6.14 4.76 -0.59
N LEU A 38 -7.22 5.06 0.14
CA LEU A 38 -7.59 4.31 1.33
C LEU A 38 -8.01 2.88 0.96
N PRO A 39 -7.90 1.90 1.88
CA PRO A 39 -8.55 0.62 1.69
C PRO A 39 -10.06 0.77 1.45
N PRO A 40 -10.71 -0.27 0.89
CA PRO A 40 -12.16 -0.34 0.89
C PRO A 40 -12.71 -0.06 2.30
N PRO A 41 -13.88 0.59 2.43
CA PRO A 41 -14.45 0.91 3.74
C PRO A 41 -14.66 -0.35 4.58
N SER A 42 -14.59 -0.21 5.91
CA SER A 42 -14.67 -1.32 6.88
C SER A 42 -15.91 -2.20 6.70
N ASP A 43 -16.97 -1.64 6.15
CA ASP A 43 -18.27 -2.30 5.98
C ASP A 43 -18.22 -3.34 4.85
N VAL A 44 -17.23 -3.22 3.96
CA VAL A 44 -16.89 -4.19 2.90
C VAL A 44 -15.80 -5.15 3.37
N LEU A 45 -14.96 -4.72 4.32
CA LEU A 45 -13.85 -5.49 4.87
C LEU A 45 -14.37 -6.37 6.01
N GLY A 46 -14.77 -7.60 5.71
CA GLY A 46 -15.38 -8.54 6.66
C GLY A 46 -14.57 -8.86 7.94
N ASN A 47 -14.47 -10.13 8.29
CA ASN A 47 -13.86 -10.50 9.57
C ASN A 47 -12.35 -10.15 9.62
N PRO A 48 -11.80 -9.79 10.79
CA PRO A 48 -10.36 -9.59 10.95
C PRO A 48 -9.54 -10.77 10.43
N LEU A 49 -8.38 -10.46 9.85
CA LEU A 49 -7.40 -11.43 9.38
C LEU A 49 -6.63 -12.01 10.56
N VAL A 50 -7.18 -13.09 11.11
CA VAL A 50 -6.55 -13.88 12.16
C VAL A 50 -5.85 -15.09 11.55
N ILE A 51 -4.56 -15.25 11.85
CA ILE A 51 -3.72 -16.31 11.33
C ILE A 51 -3.37 -17.27 12.47
N GLY A 52 -3.77 -18.53 12.32
CA GLY A 52 -3.35 -19.63 13.19
C GLY A 52 -1.91 -20.07 12.89
N ASN A 53 -1.26 -20.70 13.89
CA ASN A 53 0.05 -21.35 13.74
C ASN A 53 1.14 -20.42 13.16
N LEU A 54 1.22 -19.17 13.64
CA LEU A 54 2.20 -18.18 13.16
C LEU A 54 3.64 -18.72 13.17
N PRO A 55 4.46 -18.36 12.16
CA PRO A 55 5.82 -18.85 12.08
C PRO A 55 6.64 -18.32 13.26
N THR A 56 7.44 -19.17 13.89
CA THR A 56 8.34 -18.74 14.97
C THR A 56 9.53 -17.98 14.40
N HIS A 57 9.63 -16.69 14.68
CA HIS A 57 10.82 -15.91 14.38
C HIS A 57 11.86 -16.08 15.50
N LYS A 58 13.01 -16.70 15.23
CA LYS A 58 14.13 -16.69 16.17
C LYS A 58 14.78 -15.31 16.13
N ALA A 59 14.45 -14.46 17.09
CA ALA A 59 15.13 -13.17 17.25
C ALA A 59 16.65 -13.42 17.44
N PRO A 60 17.53 -12.59 16.87
CA PRO A 60 18.96 -12.66 17.17
C PRO A 60 19.16 -12.50 18.68
N LYS A 61 20.07 -13.28 19.28
CA LYS A 61 20.35 -13.23 20.72
C LYS A 61 20.71 -11.79 21.11
N GLU A 62 19.84 -11.13 21.88
CA GLU A 62 20.11 -9.80 22.40
C GLU A 62 21.19 -9.88 23.47
N THR A 63 22.34 -9.26 23.24
CA THR A 63 23.33 -9.08 24.29
C THR A 63 22.93 -7.89 25.17
N TRP A 64 23.39 -7.86 26.42
CA TRP A 64 23.14 -6.71 27.30
C TRP A 64 23.62 -5.39 26.67
N ARG A 65 24.74 -5.44 25.93
CA ARG A 65 25.26 -4.32 25.13
C ARG A 65 24.28 -3.87 24.03
N SER A 66 23.64 -4.79 23.31
CA SER A 66 22.66 -4.42 22.28
C SER A 66 21.38 -3.80 22.87
N ARG A 67 20.94 -4.28 24.05
CA ARG A 67 19.82 -3.68 24.78
C ARG A 67 20.13 -2.27 25.26
N LEU A 68 21.33 -2.05 25.82
CA LEU A 68 21.78 -0.73 26.25
C LEU A 68 21.92 0.22 25.06
N GLN A 69 22.52 -0.22 23.95
CA GLN A 69 22.60 0.57 22.72
C GLN A 69 21.23 0.90 22.15
N ARG A 70 20.24 0.00 22.22
CA ARG A 70 18.85 0.28 21.84
C ARG A 70 18.21 1.35 22.72
N ARG A 71 18.41 1.28 24.04
CA ARG A 71 17.91 2.30 24.97
C ARG A 71 18.55 3.65 24.71
N LEU A 72 19.87 3.72 24.56
CA LEU A 72 20.60 4.95 24.29
C LEU A 72 20.20 5.56 22.92
N ALA A 73 20.06 4.73 21.88
CA ALA A 73 19.62 5.17 20.56
C ALA A 73 18.19 5.75 20.55
N ARG A 74 17.29 5.29 21.44
CA ARG A 74 15.95 5.89 21.60
C ARG A 74 16.01 7.31 22.15
N PHE A 75 17.07 7.66 22.87
CA PHE A 75 17.32 9.02 23.37
C PHE A 75 18.25 9.82 22.46
N ASN A 76 18.51 9.36 21.22
CA ASN A 76 19.51 9.92 20.30
C ASN A 76 20.94 9.99 20.85
N LEU A 77 21.23 9.25 21.93
CA LEU A 77 22.55 9.15 22.52
C LEU A 77 23.25 7.93 21.90
N GLY A 78 24.12 8.15 20.91
CA GLY A 78 25.00 7.11 20.35
C GLY A 78 24.87 6.87 18.84
N LYS A 79 25.99 6.47 18.23
CA LYS A 79 26.08 6.15 16.80
C LYS A 79 25.78 4.66 16.59
N GLN A 80 24.65 4.35 15.96
CA GLN A 80 24.37 3.02 15.41
C GLN A 80 24.50 3.06 13.89
N SER A 81 25.06 2.01 13.29
CA SER A 81 25.10 1.89 11.83
C SER A 81 23.68 1.82 11.26
N ALA A 82 23.49 2.36 10.05
CA ALA A 82 22.20 2.33 9.36
C ALA A 82 21.65 0.90 9.21
N GLN A 83 22.53 -0.08 8.97
CA GLN A 83 22.18 -1.49 8.85
C GLN A 83 21.62 -2.07 10.15
N VAL A 84 22.20 -1.74 11.32
CA VAL A 84 21.70 -2.21 12.61
C VAL A 84 20.35 -1.59 12.93
N LYS A 85 20.17 -0.30 12.64
CA LYS A 85 18.88 0.38 12.77
C LYS A 85 17.80 -0.28 11.91
N LEU A 86 18.13 -0.59 10.65
CA LEU A 86 17.20 -1.25 9.73
C LEU A 86 16.85 -2.66 10.19
N ARG A 87 17.83 -3.46 10.62
CA ARG A 87 17.58 -4.79 11.20
C ARG A 87 16.62 -4.72 12.37
N TRP A 88 16.82 -3.78 13.30
CA TRP A 88 15.90 -3.62 14.43
C TRP A 88 14.51 -3.15 14.00
N LYS A 89 14.41 -2.24 13.05
CA LYS A 89 13.13 -1.83 12.46
C LYS A 89 12.38 -3.02 11.87
N LEU A 90 13.08 -3.92 11.16
CA LEU A 90 12.50 -5.15 10.62
C LEU A 90 12.00 -6.07 11.74
N GLN A 91 12.78 -6.27 12.80
CA GLN A 91 12.37 -7.09 13.96
C GLN A 91 11.13 -6.53 14.68
N ASP A 92 11.09 -5.21 14.87
CA ASP A 92 9.95 -4.54 15.50
C ASP A 92 8.71 -4.61 14.60
N THR A 93 8.90 -4.49 13.27
CA THR A 93 7.83 -4.67 12.28
C THR A 93 7.31 -6.10 12.28
N ILE A 94 8.18 -7.11 12.28
CA ILE A 94 7.82 -8.53 12.38
C ILE A 94 6.96 -8.76 13.63
N SER A 95 7.42 -8.26 14.78
CA SER A 95 6.71 -8.41 16.05
C SER A 95 5.34 -7.72 16.02
N SER A 96 5.25 -6.52 15.44
CA SER A 96 4.00 -5.77 15.27
C SER A 96 3.01 -6.49 14.38
N VAL A 97 3.46 -7.03 13.24
CA VAL A 97 2.61 -7.80 12.34
C VAL A 97 2.12 -9.05 13.04
N VAL A 98 3.02 -9.86 13.63
CA VAL A 98 2.66 -11.08 14.35
C VAL A 98 1.61 -10.79 15.41
N ALA A 99 1.78 -9.73 16.20
CA ALA A 99 0.79 -9.31 17.17
C ALA A 99 -0.55 -8.93 16.50
N SER A 100 -0.51 -8.13 15.43
CA SER A 100 -1.69 -7.59 14.72
C SER A 100 -2.54 -8.64 13.99
N VAL A 101 -1.94 -9.77 13.59
CA VAL A 101 -2.64 -10.87 12.91
C VAL A 101 -2.87 -12.08 13.83
N SER A 102 -2.45 -11.99 15.10
CA SER A 102 -2.69 -13.04 16.09
C SER A 102 -4.14 -13.00 16.60
N PRO A 103 -4.67 -14.13 17.10
CA PRO A 103 -5.98 -14.16 17.76
C PRO A 103 -6.09 -13.17 18.94
N SER A 104 -4.97 -12.77 19.54
CA SER A 104 -4.95 -11.80 20.64
C SER A 104 -5.30 -10.37 20.17
N ALA A 105 -5.08 -10.04 18.89
CA ALA A 105 -5.43 -8.72 18.36
C ALA A 105 -6.94 -8.46 18.29
N THR A 106 -7.75 -9.50 18.08
CA THR A 106 -9.22 -9.37 18.07
C THR A 106 -9.76 -9.20 19.48
N LEU A 107 -9.20 -9.90 20.47
CA LEU A 107 -9.53 -9.73 21.90
C LEU A 107 -9.17 -8.34 22.43
N LEU A 108 -8.07 -7.76 21.95
CA LEU A 108 -7.68 -6.37 22.27
C LEU A 108 -8.57 -5.35 21.55
N GLY A 109 -9.10 -5.68 20.37
CA GLY A 109 -10.02 -4.83 19.60
C GLY A 109 -11.37 -4.65 20.29
N GLU A 110 -11.89 -5.71 20.92
CA GLU A 110 -13.16 -5.67 21.68
C GLU A 110 -13.03 -4.93 23.02
N ARG A 111 -11.81 -4.84 23.58
CA ARG A 111 -11.52 -4.10 24.83
C ARG A 111 -11.14 -2.63 24.62
N ARG A 112 -11.21 -2.10 23.40
CA ARG A 112 -10.93 -0.68 23.07
C ARG A 112 -12.04 0.29 23.54
N GLY A 113 -12.60 0.07 24.72
CA GLY A 113 -13.40 1.06 25.45
C GLY A 113 -12.55 1.89 26.42
N ALA A 114 -11.58 1.29 27.11
CA ALA A 114 -10.72 1.99 28.06
C ALA A 114 -9.54 1.07 28.40
N GLU A 115 -8.37 1.62 28.69
CA GLU A 115 -7.30 0.90 29.40
C GLU A 115 -6.63 -0.30 28.70
N GLN A 116 -5.77 -0.06 27.71
CA GLN A 116 -4.50 -0.81 27.60
C GLN A 116 -3.55 -0.17 26.57
N ARG A 117 -2.97 0.97 26.94
CA ARG A 117 -1.86 1.60 26.19
C ARG A 117 -0.47 1.26 26.75
N ARG A 118 -0.32 0.32 27.70
CA ARG A 118 0.88 0.32 28.56
C ARG A 118 1.72 -0.96 28.70
N THR A 119 1.38 -2.10 28.09
CA THR A 119 2.17 -3.34 28.36
C THR A 119 2.95 -3.91 27.17
N SER A 120 2.56 -3.64 25.91
CA SER A 120 3.41 -3.99 24.76
C SER A 120 3.92 -2.73 24.08
N GLY A 121 5.25 -2.52 24.07
CA GLY A 121 5.89 -1.42 23.32
C GLY A 121 5.80 -1.55 21.79
N VAL A 122 4.86 -2.35 21.29
CA VAL A 122 4.66 -2.70 19.88
C VAL A 122 3.25 -2.26 19.48
N PRO A 123 3.09 -1.43 18.43
CA PRO A 123 1.77 -1.02 17.96
C PRO A 123 1.02 -2.22 17.39
N VAL A 124 -0.22 -2.43 17.83
CA VAL A 124 -1.12 -3.50 17.35
C VAL A 124 -2.30 -2.88 16.62
N ILE A 125 -2.53 -3.31 15.38
CA ILE A 125 -3.65 -2.88 14.54
C ILE A 125 -4.56 -4.06 14.20
N VAL A 126 -5.87 -3.81 14.09
CA VAL A 126 -6.79 -4.83 13.59
C VAL A 126 -6.67 -4.87 12.07
N VAL A 127 -6.12 -5.96 11.53
CA VAL A 127 -5.93 -6.12 10.09
C VAL A 127 -7.19 -6.73 9.49
N ARG A 128 -7.87 -6.03 8.58
CA ARG A 128 -9.01 -6.55 7.80
C ARG A 128 -8.73 -6.62 6.31
N HIS A 129 -7.79 -5.81 5.84
CA HIS A 129 -7.33 -5.77 4.45
C HIS A 129 -5.80 -5.79 4.42
N PRO A 130 -5.16 -6.39 3.40
CA PRO A 130 -3.70 -6.31 3.21
C PRO A 130 -3.17 -4.87 3.19
N TYR A 131 -3.98 -3.88 2.82
CA TYR A 131 -3.56 -2.46 2.79
C TYR A 131 -3.26 -1.89 4.17
N HIS A 132 -3.80 -2.45 5.26
CA HIS A 132 -3.40 -2.05 6.61
C HIS A 132 -1.90 -2.35 6.86
N LEU A 133 -1.34 -3.28 6.10
CA LEU A 133 0.05 -3.69 6.14
C LEU A 133 0.86 -3.20 4.93
N ARG A 134 0.36 -2.19 4.18
CA ARG A 134 1.05 -1.64 2.99
C ARG A 134 2.51 -1.25 3.26
N HIS A 135 2.76 -0.60 4.39
CA HIS A 135 4.10 -0.24 4.84
C HIS A 135 5.05 -1.46 4.99
N VAL A 136 4.51 -2.64 5.31
CA VAL A 136 5.28 -3.89 5.39
C VAL A 136 5.62 -4.40 4.00
N PHE A 137 4.68 -4.32 3.07
CA PHE A 137 4.89 -4.68 1.67
C PHE A 137 5.95 -3.79 1.00
N GLU A 138 5.90 -2.47 1.24
CA GLU A 138 6.92 -1.53 0.78
C GLU A 138 8.29 -1.82 1.41
N LEU A 139 8.31 -2.16 2.71
CA LEU A 139 9.55 -2.52 3.42
C LEU A 139 10.20 -3.79 2.84
N ILE A 140 9.42 -4.79 2.42
CA ILE A 140 9.94 -6.01 1.79
C ILE A 140 10.72 -5.68 0.53
N LEU A 141 10.18 -4.81 -0.34
CA LEU A 141 10.84 -4.39 -1.58
C LEU A 141 12.17 -3.68 -1.30
N GLN A 142 12.15 -2.75 -0.34
CA GLN A 142 13.30 -1.92 0.02
C GLN A 142 14.35 -2.64 0.90
N THR A 143 14.11 -3.89 1.29
CA THR A 143 15.04 -4.60 2.19
C THR A 143 16.23 -5.15 1.39
N PRO A 144 17.47 -4.71 1.71
CA PRO A 144 18.67 -5.14 1.00
C PRO A 144 18.99 -6.62 1.23
N ASP A 145 19.77 -7.21 0.31
CA ASP A 145 20.08 -8.65 0.31
C ASP A 145 20.88 -9.12 1.53
N ASN A 146 21.64 -8.23 2.16
CA ASN A 146 22.34 -8.54 3.42
C ASN A 146 21.40 -8.78 4.62
N LEU A 147 20.11 -8.47 4.48
CA LEU A 147 19.03 -8.75 5.43
C LEU A 147 18.00 -9.74 4.83
N ALA A 148 18.46 -10.61 3.92
CA ALA A 148 17.60 -11.57 3.22
C ALA A 148 16.85 -12.53 4.17
N ALA A 149 17.39 -12.87 5.34
CA ALA A 149 16.71 -13.73 6.30
C ALA A 149 15.44 -13.07 6.86
N GLU A 150 15.55 -11.82 7.30
CA GLU A 150 14.43 -11.00 7.78
C GLU A 150 13.42 -10.72 6.66
N ARG A 151 13.92 -10.42 5.45
CA ARG A 151 13.06 -10.24 4.26
C ARG A 151 12.25 -11.49 3.94
N ARG A 152 12.89 -12.66 3.88
CA ARG A 152 12.22 -13.96 3.64
C ARG A 152 11.18 -14.27 4.71
N PHE A 153 11.44 -13.91 5.96
CA PHE A 153 10.47 -14.08 7.03
C PHE A 153 9.24 -13.18 6.84
N LEU A 154 9.44 -11.90 6.50
CA LEU A 154 8.36 -10.98 6.18
C LEU A 154 7.55 -11.46 4.96
N GLU A 155 8.21 -11.93 3.90
CA GLU A 155 7.55 -12.55 2.74
C GLU A 155 6.68 -13.74 3.14
N LEU A 156 7.19 -14.64 3.99
CA LEU A 156 6.45 -15.79 4.47
C LEU A 156 5.23 -15.38 5.31
N LEU A 157 5.42 -14.41 6.21
CA LEU A 157 4.35 -13.90 7.07
C LEU A 157 3.27 -13.21 6.23
N MET A 158 3.65 -12.33 5.30
CA MET A 158 2.72 -11.66 4.39
C MET A 158 2.04 -12.66 3.45
N GLY A 159 2.75 -13.68 2.97
CA GLY A 159 2.17 -14.75 2.17
C GLY A 159 1.04 -15.48 2.91
N ARG A 160 1.16 -15.66 4.24
CA ARG A 160 0.08 -16.23 5.07
C ARG A 160 -1.09 -15.28 5.24
N VAL A 161 -0.83 -13.98 5.46
CA VAL A 161 -1.88 -12.94 5.50
C VAL A 161 -2.69 -12.94 4.21
N LEU A 162 -2.00 -12.95 3.07
CA LEU A 162 -2.62 -12.92 1.74
C LEU A 162 -3.41 -14.19 1.45
N ARG A 163 -2.95 -15.36 1.89
CA ARG A 163 -3.73 -16.61 1.80
C ARG A 163 -5.01 -16.52 2.61
N LYS A 164 -4.93 -16.09 3.86
CA LYS A 164 -6.10 -15.95 4.73
C LYS A 164 -7.12 -14.95 4.18
N TYR A 165 -6.62 -13.83 3.64
CA TYR A 165 -7.46 -12.85 2.97
C TYR A 165 -8.14 -13.44 1.73
N GLY A 166 -7.40 -14.17 0.89
CA GLY A 166 -7.98 -14.84 -0.28
C GLY A 166 -9.05 -15.87 0.09
N GLU A 167 -8.87 -16.62 1.18
CA GLU A 167 -9.88 -17.54 1.71
C GLU A 167 -11.16 -16.80 2.16
N GLN A 168 -11.01 -15.72 2.94
CA GLN A 168 -12.14 -14.91 3.37
C GLN A 168 -12.87 -14.27 2.20
N MET A 169 -12.15 -13.70 1.23
CA MET A 169 -12.75 -13.11 0.04
C MET A 169 -13.46 -14.14 -0.81
N ALA A 170 -12.92 -15.37 -0.91
CA ALA A 170 -13.59 -16.44 -1.64
C ALA A 170 -14.91 -16.86 -0.98
N GLN A 171 -14.95 -16.87 0.35
CA GLN A 171 -16.19 -17.12 1.11
C GLN A 171 -17.21 -16.00 0.93
N VAL A 172 -16.80 -14.74 1.01
CA VAL A 172 -17.69 -13.58 0.88
C VAL A 172 -18.26 -13.47 -0.54
N ARG A 173 -17.45 -13.72 -1.58
CA ARG A 173 -17.86 -13.62 -2.98
C ARG A 173 -18.53 -14.89 -3.53
N GLY A 174 -18.50 -15.99 -2.79
CA GLY A 174 -18.97 -17.30 -3.25
C GLY A 174 -18.18 -17.88 -4.44
N SER A 175 -16.98 -17.36 -4.73
CA SER A 175 -16.17 -17.75 -5.89
C SER A 175 -14.67 -17.65 -5.58
N ALA A 176 -13.83 -18.35 -6.34
CA ALA A 176 -12.39 -18.36 -6.10
C ALA A 176 -11.79 -16.95 -6.28
N PHE A 177 -11.13 -16.44 -5.23
CA PHE A 177 -10.47 -15.15 -5.27
C PHE A 177 -9.01 -15.26 -5.75
N SER A 178 -8.67 -14.49 -6.78
CA SER A 178 -7.33 -14.41 -7.36
C SER A 178 -6.84 -12.97 -7.40
N PHE A 179 -5.66 -12.74 -6.82
CA PHE A 179 -5.00 -11.43 -6.88
C PHE A 179 -4.54 -11.10 -8.29
N GLU A 180 -4.19 -12.10 -9.10
CA GLU A 180 -3.87 -11.92 -10.51
C GLU A 180 -5.05 -11.28 -11.27
N ASN A 181 -6.25 -11.83 -11.11
CA ASN A 181 -7.45 -11.32 -11.79
C ASN A 181 -7.78 -9.88 -11.37
N GLU A 182 -7.72 -9.59 -10.06
CA GLU A 182 -7.89 -8.23 -9.54
C GLU A 182 -6.86 -7.28 -10.15
N ALA A 183 -5.57 -7.64 -10.11
CA ALA A 183 -4.50 -6.82 -10.65
C ALA A 183 -4.73 -6.48 -12.13
N ARG A 184 -5.11 -7.49 -12.91
CA ARG A 184 -5.43 -7.38 -14.32
C ARG A 184 -6.59 -6.41 -14.56
N GLU A 185 -7.70 -6.58 -13.84
CA GLU A 185 -8.88 -5.74 -13.98
C GLU A 185 -8.58 -4.28 -13.68
N TYR A 186 -7.87 -4.01 -12.58
CA TYR A 186 -7.44 -2.66 -12.23
C TYR A 186 -6.49 -2.04 -13.26
N PHE A 187 -5.52 -2.80 -13.79
CA PHE A 187 -4.64 -2.30 -14.83
C PHE A 187 -5.39 -1.95 -16.12
N TYR A 188 -6.30 -2.81 -16.58
CA TYR A 188 -7.09 -2.53 -17.78
C TYR A 188 -8.09 -1.39 -17.58
N ALA A 189 -8.69 -1.27 -16.39
CA ALA A 189 -9.55 -0.14 -16.05
C ALA A 189 -8.78 1.18 -16.11
N GLY A 190 -7.59 1.24 -15.49
CA GLY A 190 -6.70 2.39 -15.56
C GLY A 190 -6.28 2.73 -17.00
N PHE A 191 -5.89 1.72 -17.79
CA PHE A 191 -5.48 1.90 -19.18
C PHE A 191 -6.62 2.39 -20.08
N LYS A 192 -7.84 1.87 -19.87
CA LYS A 192 -9.04 2.31 -20.61
C LYS A 192 -9.33 3.79 -20.35
N LEU A 193 -9.24 4.23 -19.10
CA LEU A 193 -9.42 5.64 -18.72
C LEU A 193 -8.27 6.52 -19.26
N GLU A 194 -7.02 6.05 -19.18
CA GLU A 194 -5.85 6.76 -19.72
C GLU A 194 -6.02 7.06 -21.22
N ARG A 195 -6.52 6.12 -22.02
CA ARG A 195 -6.80 6.34 -23.45
C ARG A 195 -7.83 7.43 -23.72
N GLN A 196 -8.72 7.68 -22.76
CA GLN A 196 -9.79 8.65 -22.88
C GLN A 196 -9.41 10.02 -22.31
N ILE A 197 -8.22 10.17 -21.72
CA ILE A 197 -7.86 11.38 -20.98
C ILE A 197 -7.91 12.66 -21.82
N LYS A 198 -7.57 12.55 -23.11
CA LYS A 198 -7.59 13.67 -24.07
C LYS A 198 -9.01 14.17 -24.37
N LYS A 199 -10.05 13.42 -24.01
CA LYS A 199 -11.45 13.78 -24.22
C LYS A 199 -11.98 14.71 -23.13
N PHE A 200 -11.34 14.77 -21.96
CA PHE A 200 -11.76 15.65 -20.87
C PHE A 200 -11.20 17.05 -21.12
N THR A 201 -12.09 18.00 -21.37
CA THR A 201 -11.75 19.42 -21.63
C THR A 201 -11.81 20.25 -20.35
N SER A 202 -12.69 19.89 -19.41
CA SER A 202 -12.79 20.55 -18.11
C SER A 202 -11.62 20.17 -17.20
N PRO A 203 -10.94 21.13 -16.56
CA PRO A 203 -9.87 20.86 -15.58
C PRO A 203 -10.32 19.96 -14.43
N ASP A 204 -11.57 20.12 -13.97
CA ASP A 204 -12.13 19.37 -12.86
C ASP A 204 -12.39 17.90 -13.23
N GLU A 205 -12.96 17.67 -14.42
CA GLU A 205 -13.16 16.32 -14.95
C GLU A 205 -11.82 15.63 -15.19
N ARG A 206 -10.85 16.37 -15.73
CA ARG A 206 -9.50 15.87 -15.96
C ARG A 206 -8.81 15.49 -14.65
N PHE A 207 -8.94 16.32 -13.61
CA PHE A 207 -8.40 16.02 -12.28
C PHE A 207 -9.03 14.74 -11.71
N ALA A 208 -10.37 14.62 -11.75
CA ALA A 208 -11.09 13.45 -11.26
C ALA A 208 -10.70 12.18 -12.05
N ALA A 209 -10.58 12.29 -13.37
CA ALA A 209 -10.14 11.19 -14.23
C ALA A 209 -8.70 10.76 -13.91
N LEU A 210 -7.78 11.71 -13.70
CA LEU A 210 -6.41 11.42 -13.30
C LEU A 210 -6.35 10.73 -11.95
N GLN A 211 -7.14 11.18 -10.97
CA GLN A 211 -7.25 10.53 -9.67
C GLN A 211 -7.77 9.09 -9.83
N ALA A 212 -8.78 8.86 -10.65
CA ALA A 212 -9.31 7.53 -10.92
C ALA A 212 -8.28 6.61 -11.60
N ILE A 213 -7.52 7.12 -12.59
CA ILE A 213 -6.45 6.35 -13.24
C ILE A 213 -5.37 5.97 -12.22
N TYR A 214 -4.92 6.93 -11.42
CA TYR A 214 -3.91 6.69 -10.39
C TYR A 214 -4.38 5.66 -9.37
N THR A 215 -5.62 5.78 -8.88
CA THR A 215 -6.21 4.82 -7.93
C THR A 215 -6.27 3.42 -8.51
N ASN A 216 -6.70 3.26 -9.77
CA ASN A 216 -6.70 1.95 -10.44
C ASN A 216 -5.29 1.38 -10.56
N TYR A 217 -4.31 2.16 -11.02
CA TYR A 217 -2.93 1.72 -11.09
C TYR A 217 -2.32 1.41 -9.73
N PHE A 218 -2.64 2.19 -8.70
CA PHE A 218 -2.24 1.93 -7.33
C PHE A 218 -2.74 0.57 -6.85
N HIS A 219 -4.03 0.28 -7.03
CA HIS A 219 -4.60 -1.01 -6.66
C HIS A 219 -4.01 -2.16 -7.48
N GLY A 220 -3.90 -2.00 -8.80
CA GLY A 220 -3.33 -2.99 -9.71
C GLY A 220 -1.91 -3.38 -9.35
N ARG A 221 -1.04 -2.39 -9.04
CA ARG A 221 0.33 -2.63 -8.60
C ARG A 221 0.40 -3.40 -7.27
N ASN A 222 -0.42 -3.03 -6.29
CA ASN A 222 -0.48 -3.74 -5.02
C ASN A 222 -0.96 -5.18 -5.20
N TYR A 223 -2.03 -5.41 -5.96
CA TYR A 223 -2.55 -6.75 -6.21
C TYR A 223 -1.59 -7.63 -7.01
N TYR A 224 -0.88 -7.06 -7.99
CA TYR A 224 0.18 -7.78 -8.69
C TYR A 224 1.27 -8.23 -7.71
N PHE A 225 1.72 -7.33 -6.83
CA PHE A 225 2.70 -7.69 -5.81
C PHE A 225 2.18 -8.77 -4.84
N TYR A 226 0.91 -8.71 -4.47
CA TYR A 226 0.27 -9.72 -3.62
C TYR A 226 0.19 -11.09 -4.32
N ALA A 227 -0.11 -11.13 -5.62
CA ALA A 227 -0.11 -12.35 -6.40
C ALA A 227 1.28 -13.01 -6.40
N LEU A 228 2.35 -12.22 -6.55
CA LEU A 228 3.73 -12.70 -6.48
C LEU A 228 4.08 -13.26 -5.08
N LEU A 229 3.73 -12.53 -4.01
CA LEU A 229 4.02 -12.97 -2.64
C LEU A 229 3.20 -14.20 -2.22
N ARG A 230 1.94 -14.30 -2.66
CA ARG A 230 1.11 -15.50 -2.47
C ARG A 230 1.60 -16.68 -3.33
N ARG A 231 2.44 -16.41 -4.33
CA ARG A 231 2.94 -17.37 -5.33
C ARG A 231 1.80 -17.95 -6.18
N GLU A 232 0.87 -17.11 -6.60
CA GLU A 232 -0.17 -17.50 -7.57
C GLU A 232 0.46 -17.93 -8.90
N LYS A 233 -0.20 -18.86 -9.59
CA LYS A 233 0.22 -19.29 -10.93
C LYS A 233 -0.31 -18.28 -11.93
N LEU A 234 0.51 -17.30 -12.28
CA LEU A 234 0.13 -16.26 -13.25
C LEU A 234 -0.02 -16.85 -14.65
N ALA A 235 -0.97 -16.33 -15.41
CA ALA A 235 -1.14 -16.58 -16.83
C ALA A 235 -0.14 -15.73 -17.64
N PRO A 236 0.70 -16.33 -18.50
CA PRO A 236 1.69 -15.60 -19.29
C PRO A 236 1.10 -14.49 -20.19
N ASP A 237 -0.15 -14.65 -20.63
CA ASP A 237 -0.83 -13.73 -21.54
C ASP A 237 -1.25 -12.42 -20.88
N ASN A 238 -1.40 -12.42 -19.54
CA ASN A 238 -1.83 -11.23 -18.81
C ASN A 238 -0.75 -10.14 -18.76
N LYS A 239 0.52 -10.48 -19.05
CA LYS A 239 1.67 -9.54 -19.14
C LYS A 239 1.71 -8.56 -17.96
N LEU A 240 1.37 -9.01 -16.75
CA LEU A 240 1.19 -8.15 -15.58
C LEU A 240 2.44 -7.36 -15.22
N PHE A 241 3.63 -7.93 -15.41
CA PHE A 241 4.89 -7.21 -15.25
C PHE A 241 4.98 -5.95 -16.13
N MET A 242 4.60 -6.06 -17.41
CA MET A 242 4.63 -4.94 -18.35
C MET A 242 3.60 -3.88 -17.98
N LEU A 243 2.39 -4.31 -17.59
CA LEU A 243 1.33 -3.42 -17.11
C LEU A 243 1.74 -2.68 -15.82
N ASN A 244 2.36 -3.38 -14.87
CA ASN A 244 2.90 -2.80 -13.64
C ASN A 244 3.97 -1.75 -13.93
N SER A 245 4.91 -2.04 -14.83
CA SER A 245 5.97 -1.10 -15.20
C SER A 245 5.39 0.15 -15.86
N ARG A 246 4.45 0.00 -16.81
CA ARG A 246 3.73 1.13 -17.43
C ARG A 246 2.99 1.96 -16.38
N ALA A 247 2.27 1.29 -15.46
CA ALA A 247 1.54 1.94 -14.39
C ALA A 247 2.47 2.75 -13.46
N ALA A 248 3.63 2.19 -13.10
CA ALA A 248 4.65 2.90 -12.31
C ALA A 248 5.15 4.17 -13.02
N TYR A 249 5.42 4.10 -14.33
CA TYR A 249 5.76 5.28 -15.13
C TYR A 249 4.68 6.34 -15.13
N PHE A 250 3.44 5.93 -15.37
CA PHE A 250 2.32 6.87 -15.40
C PHE A 250 2.15 7.55 -14.04
N MET A 251 2.14 6.78 -12.95
CA MET A 251 1.99 7.30 -11.59
C MET A 251 3.11 8.26 -11.23
N ALA A 252 4.34 8.03 -11.71
CA ALA A 252 5.47 8.92 -11.46
C ALA A 252 5.37 10.27 -12.19
N ARG A 253 4.53 10.40 -13.20
CA ARG A 253 4.25 11.67 -13.91
C ARG A 253 3.21 12.54 -13.21
N MET A 254 2.56 12.04 -12.16
CA MET A 254 1.54 12.81 -11.45
C MET A 254 2.18 13.85 -10.52
N GLY A 255 1.90 15.12 -10.78
CA GLY A 255 2.22 16.24 -9.92
C GLY A 255 1.29 16.29 -8.69
N TRP A 256 1.77 16.93 -7.61
CA TRP A 256 1.00 17.09 -6.37
C TRP A 256 -0.29 17.91 -6.53
N ASN A 257 -0.30 18.79 -7.53
CA ASN A 257 -1.43 19.59 -7.97
C ASN A 257 -2.41 18.82 -8.87
N GLY A 258 -2.15 17.54 -9.14
CA GLY A 258 -2.97 16.71 -10.03
C GLY A 258 -2.72 16.94 -11.52
N GLU A 259 -1.67 17.68 -11.89
CA GLU A 259 -1.26 17.81 -13.29
C GLU A 259 -0.44 16.60 -13.75
N LEU A 260 -0.63 16.22 -15.01
CA LEU A 260 0.14 15.16 -15.65
C LEU A 260 1.37 15.77 -16.33
N MET A 261 2.55 15.50 -15.78
CA MET A 261 3.83 15.96 -16.32
C MET A 261 4.21 15.20 -17.61
N ASP A 262 5.04 15.80 -18.45
CA ASP A 262 5.57 15.13 -19.65
C ASP A 262 6.56 14.02 -19.32
N LYS A 263 7.40 14.25 -18.32
CA LYS A 263 8.43 13.31 -17.84
C LYS A 263 8.10 12.80 -16.44
N PRO A 264 8.39 11.53 -16.11
CA PRO A 264 8.21 11.02 -14.76
C PRO A 264 9.18 11.70 -13.79
N ASN A 265 8.73 11.95 -12.56
CA ASN A 265 9.60 12.39 -11.49
C ASN A 265 10.52 11.23 -11.06
N PRO A 266 11.86 11.38 -11.16
CA PRO A 266 12.78 10.29 -10.80
C PRO A 266 12.66 9.82 -9.35
N ARG A 267 12.23 10.70 -8.43
CA ARG A 267 12.08 10.37 -7.00
C ARG A 267 10.83 9.56 -6.69
N SER A 268 9.83 9.57 -7.57
CA SER A 268 8.59 8.79 -7.41
C SER A 268 8.62 7.47 -8.20
N LEU A 269 9.61 7.30 -9.08
CA LEU A 269 9.88 6.02 -9.72
C LEU A 269 10.47 5.03 -8.69
N PRO A 270 10.07 3.75 -8.73
CA PRO A 270 10.79 2.70 -8.02
C PRO A 270 12.21 2.56 -8.56
N SER A 271 13.13 2.07 -7.73
CA SER A 271 14.49 1.79 -8.18
C SER A 271 14.51 0.61 -9.15
N ARG A 272 15.58 0.51 -9.93
CA ARG A 272 15.81 -0.64 -10.81
C ARG A 272 15.90 -1.93 -10.01
N GLU A 273 16.48 -1.88 -8.81
CA GLU A 273 16.53 -3.02 -7.89
C GLU A 273 15.13 -3.48 -7.49
N ASP A 274 14.21 -2.56 -7.19
CA ASP A 274 12.81 -2.88 -6.86
C ASP A 274 12.09 -3.56 -8.04
N ILE A 275 12.30 -3.07 -9.26
CA ILE A 275 11.70 -3.68 -10.46
C ILE A 275 12.32 -5.05 -10.75
N PHE A 276 13.63 -5.18 -10.59
CA PHE A 276 14.34 -6.45 -10.76
C PHE A 276 13.89 -7.49 -9.73
N PHE A 277 13.61 -7.08 -8.50
CA PHE A 277 13.04 -7.92 -7.46
C PHE A 277 11.70 -8.55 -7.88
N LEU A 278 10.85 -7.80 -8.61
CA LEU A 278 9.59 -8.30 -9.16
C LEU A 278 9.83 -9.31 -10.30
N VAL A 279 10.76 -9.01 -11.21
CA VAL A 279 11.16 -9.93 -12.30
C VAL A 279 11.62 -11.27 -11.74
N GLN A 280 12.44 -11.27 -10.70
CA GLN A 280 12.93 -12.49 -10.07
C GLN A 280 11.84 -13.35 -9.42
N ARG A 281 10.69 -12.78 -9.08
CA ARG A 281 9.56 -13.48 -8.43
C ARG A 281 8.48 -13.89 -9.40
N ASP A 282 8.36 -13.21 -10.53
CA ASP A 282 7.43 -13.58 -11.57
C ASP A 282 7.99 -14.73 -12.42
N LYS A 283 7.56 -15.95 -12.09
CA LYS A 283 7.96 -17.16 -12.82
C LYS A 283 7.56 -17.13 -14.30
N THR A 284 6.47 -16.44 -14.66
CA THR A 284 6.03 -16.37 -16.06
C THR A 284 6.98 -15.50 -16.86
N VAL A 285 7.41 -14.37 -16.29
CA VAL A 285 8.42 -13.50 -16.86
C VAL A 285 9.73 -14.25 -17.00
N LEU A 286 10.22 -14.93 -15.95
CA LEU A 286 11.48 -15.68 -16.01
C LEU A 286 11.46 -16.79 -17.05
N THR A 287 10.36 -17.53 -17.15
CA THR A 287 10.22 -18.63 -18.11
C THR A 287 10.27 -18.09 -19.53
N ARG A 288 9.47 -17.05 -19.82
CA ARG A 288 9.43 -16.43 -21.15
C ARG A 288 10.73 -15.72 -21.49
N TYR A 289 11.35 -15.06 -20.52
CA TYR A 289 12.65 -14.42 -20.66
C TYR A 289 13.72 -15.42 -21.09
N ARG A 290 13.65 -16.70 -20.70
CA ARG A 290 14.63 -17.70 -21.15
C ARG A 290 14.40 -18.18 -22.59
N SER A 291 13.18 -18.10 -23.10
CA SER A 291 12.79 -18.71 -24.38
C SER A 291 12.56 -17.72 -25.53
N ASP A 292 12.30 -16.45 -25.23
CA ASP A 292 11.84 -15.44 -26.20
C ASP A 292 12.80 -14.23 -26.22
N GLN A 293 13.62 -14.10 -27.27
CA GLN A 293 14.63 -13.03 -27.40
C GLN A 293 14.02 -11.63 -27.50
N ASP A 294 12.85 -11.49 -28.14
CA ASP A 294 12.19 -10.19 -28.24
C ASP A 294 11.62 -9.78 -26.89
N PHE A 295 11.08 -10.73 -26.12
CA PHE A 295 10.66 -10.48 -24.75
C PHE A 295 11.86 -10.14 -23.84
N GLN A 296 13.03 -10.77 -24.03
CA GLN A 296 14.25 -10.38 -23.30
C GLN A 296 14.61 -8.91 -23.53
N ARG A 297 14.59 -8.46 -24.79
CA ARG A 297 14.85 -7.06 -25.16
C ARG A 297 13.85 -6.12 -24.50
N GLN A 298 12.56 -6.49 -24.49
CA GLN A 298 11.50 -5.70 -23.84
C GLN A 298 11.74 -5.57 -22.33
N VAL A 299 12.00 -6.67 -21.62
CA VAL A 299 12.26 -6.64 -20.18
C VAL A 299 13.51 -5.84 -19.86
N LYS A 300 14.58 -5.97 -20.66
CA LYS A 300 15.81 -5.20 -20.50
C LYS A 300 15.57 -3.69 -20.68
N ALA A 301 14.87 -3.30 -21.73
CA ALA A 301 14.51 -1.91 -21.99
C ALA A 301 13.66 -1.32 -20.85
N VAL A 302 12.73 -2.12 -20.30
CA VAL A 302 11.94 -1.73 -19.12
C VAL A 302 12.84 -1.48 -17.92
N LEU A 303 13.75 -2.41 -17.59
CA LEU A 303 14.67 -2.28 -16.44
C LEU A 303 15.62 -1.07 -16.57
N GLU A 304 16.13 -0.83 -17.78
CA GLU A 304 17.05 0.29 -18.05
C GLU A 304 16.36 1.65 -17.90
N ALA A 305 15.06 1.72 -18.14
CA ALA A 305 14.32 2.96 -18.03
C ALA A 305 14.15 3.43 -16.56
N PHE A 306 14.25 2.52 -15.57
CA PHE A 306 14.16 2.87 -14.15
C PHE A 306 15.52 3.32 -13.59
N PRO A 307 15.53 4.28 -12.65
CA PRO A 307 16.76 4.78 -12.04
C PRO A 307 17.49 3.66 -11.28
N ALA A 308 18.83 3.73 -11.27
CA ALA A 308 19.66 2.80 -10.49
C ALA A 308 19.38 2.92 -8.99
#